data_AF-A0A7J6QJF5-F1
#
_entry.id   AF-A0A7J6QJF5-F1
#
_cell.length_a   1.000
_cell.length_b   1.000
_cell.length_c   1.000
_cell.angle_alpha   90.00
_cell.angle_beta   90.00
_cell.angle_gamma   90.00
#
_symmetry.space_group_name_H-M   'P 1'
#
loop_
_entity.id
_entity.type
_entity.pdbx_description
1 polymer ?
#
loop_
_entity_poly.entity_id
_entity_poly.type
_entity_poly.pdbx_seq_one_letter_code
_entity_poly.pdbx_strand_id
1 'polypeptide(L)'
;MSELATSLLDHEPDVVITRPGVVYSSCERRSLSADRRRSSSVASARLREPAPRNMVPKLKDPNMWIRPSLDALSLMSETELARVDNLAIGHYSYGKITWPGLTDVRYLSVDDTVQFVLGKVAVFLDDSVRPPVGKGLNRPAVVELYVKPKNMKRARQQPEKYINRMRQLTEDLDATFLSYDLETWRFKVDNFARGPEDGPPRQ
;
A
#
# COMPACT_ATOMS: atom_id res chain seq x y z
N MET A 1 5.12 -21.28 55.09
CA MET A 1 4.01 -21.08 54.14
C MET A 1 4.33 -19.79 53.41
N SER A 2 5.04 -19.91 52.29
CA SER A 2 4.53 -19.76 50.92
C SER A 2 4.66 -18.29 50.48
N GLU A 3 5.21 -17.92 49.34
CA GLU A 3 5.79 -18.64 48.21
C GLU A 3 6.57 -17.61 47.40
N LEU A 4 7.53 -18.11 46.63
CA LEU A 4 8.31 -17.38 45.65
C LEU A 4 7.40 -16.87 44.53
N ALA A 5 7.58 -15.62 44.10
CA ALA A 5 7.13 -15.17 42.78
C ALA A 5 8.19 -14.25 42.16
N THR A 6 9.21 -14.94 41.65
CA THR A 6 10.07 -14.60 40.51
C THR A 6 9.66 -13.32 39.79
N SER A 7 10.53 -12.30 39.83
CA SER A 7 10.50 -11.19 38.87
C SER A 7 10.76 -11.76 37.48
N LEU A 8 9.68 -12.12 36.80
CA LEU A 8 9.70 -12.59 35.43
C LEU A 8 9.97 -11.37 34.56
N LEU A 9 11.25 -11.21 34.21
CA LEU A 9 11.79 -10.28 33.22
C LEU A 9 10.76 -9.97 32.13
N ASP A 10 10.34 -8.71 32.08
CA ASP A 10 9.68 -8.09 30.93
C ASP A 10 10.63 -8.19 29.73
N HIS A 11 10.64 -9.35 29.08
CA HIS A 11 11.12 -9.44 27.71
C HIS A 11 10.02 -8.90 26.81
N GLU A 12 10.11 -7.59 26.62
CA GLU A 12 9.46 -6.85 25.56
C GLU A 12 9.58 -7.63 24.24
N PRO A 13 8.48 -7.91 23.53
CA PRO A 13 8.60 -8.29 22.14
C PRO A 13 9.01 -7.04 21.37
N ASP A 14 10.33 -6.89 21.20
CA ASP A 14 10.98 -6.06 20.21
C ASP A 14 10.23 -6.14 18.87
N VAL A 15 9.40 -5.13 18.59
CA VAL A 15 9.04 -4.79 17.22
C VAL A 15 10.22 -3.96 16.74
N VAL A 16 11.27 -4.67 16.32
CA VAL A 16 12.49 -4.05 15.79
C VAL A 16 12.11 -3.32 14.50
N ILE A 17 11.99 -2.00 14.61
CA ILE A 17 11.87 -1.09 13.48
C ILE A 17 13.31 -0.68 13.14
N THR A 18 13.97 -1.44 12.27
CA THR A 18 15.23 -1.00 11.68
C THR A 18 14.97 0.04 10.61
N ARG A 19 15.65 1.19 10.74
CA ARG A 19 15.78 2.28 9.76
C ARG A 19 17.11 2.09 8.96
N PRO A 20 17.26 2.72 7.78
CA PRO A 20 17.65 2.05 6.54
C PRO A 20 19.15 2.12 6.20
N GLY A 21 19.60 1.20 5.32
CA GLY A 21 20.90 1.23 4.64
C GLY A 21 20.73 0.96 3.14
N VAL A 22 21.02 1.97 2.32
CA VAL A 22 21.11 1.99 0.84
C VAL A 22 22.46 1.32 0.45
N VAL A 23 22.65 0.53 -0.61
CA VAL A 23 23.01 0.93 -2.00
C VAL A 23 23.33 -0.32 -2.85
N TYR A 24 22.67 -0.41 -4.00
CA TYR A 24 23.05 -0.92 -5.34
C TYR A 24 23.84 -2.23 -5.56
N SER A 25 23.38 -2.99 -6.57
CA SER A 25 24.01 -3.20 -7.91
C SER A 25 23.47 -4.54 -8.50
N SER A 26 23.24 -4.75 -9.80
CA SER A 26 23.56 -4.04 -11.03
C SER A 26 22.51 -4.39 -12.10
N CYS A 27 22.41 -3.49 -13.08
CA CYS A 27 21.75 -3.64 -14.36
C CYS A 27 22.22 -4.86 -15.17
N GLU A 28 21.38 -5.33 -16.10
CA GLU A 28 21.84 -5.43 -17.49
C GLU A 28 20.71 -5.34 -18.53
N ARG A 29 21.10 -4.72 -19.66
CA ARG A 29 20.33 -4.33 -20.84
C ARG A 29 20.27 -5.47 -21.86
N ARG A 30 19.23 -5.46 -22.70
CA ARG A 30 19.24 -5.59 -24.19
C ARG A 30 17.81 -5.90 -24.67
N SER A 31 17.40 -5.71 -25.92
CA SER A 31 17.46 -4.62 -26.90
C SER A 31 16.59 -5.10 -28.07
N LEU A 32 15.70 -4.23 -28.56
CA LEU A 32 15.16 -4.09 -29.93
C LEU A 32 14.80 -5.34 -30.77
N SER A 33 13.58 -5.38 -31.31
CA SER A 33 13.36 -5.56 -32.76
C SER A 33 11.92 -5.20 -33.19
N ALA A 34 11.81 -4.79 -34.46
CA ALA A 34 10.73 -4.06 -35.09
C ALA A 34 9.68 -4.95 -35.82
N ASP A 35 8.79 -4.26 -36.53
CA ASP A 35 7.80 -4.71 -37.54
C ASP A 35 6.49 -5.32 -37.00
N ARG A 36 5.30 -5.02 -37.53
CA ARG A 36 4.92 -4.75 -38.93
C ARG A 36 3.60 -3.98 -39.00
N ARG A 37 3.48 -3.15 -40.05
CA ARG A 37 2.26 -2.47 -40.52
C ARG A 37 1.12 -3.45 -40.81
N ARG A 38 -0.14 -3.03 -40.58
CA ARG A 38 -1.21 -2.95 -41.62
C ARG A 38 -2.50 -2.33 -41.06
N SER A 39 -2.94 -1.26 -41.72
CA SER A 39 -4.22 -0.57 -41.54
C SER A 39 -5.41 -1.38 -42.06
N SER A 40 -6.59 -1.21 -41.46
CA SER A 40 -7.75 -0.56 -42.12
C SER A 40 -9.01 -0.58 -41.24
N SER A 41 -9.77 0.50 -41.38
CA SER A 41 -10.96 0.94 -40.65
C SER A 41 -12.22 0.07 -40.80
N VAL A 42 -13.04 0.04 -39.74
CA VAL A 42 -14.50 0.05 -39.87
C VAL A 42 -15.11 0.83 -38.71
N ALA A 43 -15.99 1.77 -39.03
CA ALA A 43 -16.57 2.75 -38.13
C ALA A 43 -17.79 2.22 -37.35
N SER A 44 -17.96 2.80 -36.15
CA SER A 44 -19.25 2.99 -35.45
C SER A 44 -19.90 1.80 -34.74
N ALA A 45 -19.17 1.23 -33.78
CA ALA A 45 -19.59 1.44 -32.39
C ALA A 45 -18.79 2.65 -31.88
N ARG A 46 -19.18 3.34 -30.80
CA ARG A 46 -18.20 4.19 -30.09
C ARG A 46 -17.16 3.25 -29.47
N LEU A 47 -16.26 2.73 -30.29
CA LEU A 47 -15.12 1.92 -29.91
C LEU A 47 -14.28 2.86 -29.06
N ARG A 48 -14.41 2.73 -27.74
CA ARG A 48 -13.56 3.43 -26.80
C ARG A 48 -12.15 2.95 -27.12
N GLU A 49 -11.33 3.83 -27.67
CA GLU A 49 -9.95 3.47 -27.95
C GLU A 49 -9.27 3.18 -26.61
N PRO A 50 -8.68 1.98 -26.45
CA PRO A 50 -7.95 1.66 -25.25
C PRO A 50 -6.80 2.66 -25.09
N ALA A 51 -6.49 3.01 -23.84
CA ALA A 51 -5.44 3.96 -23.57
C ALA A 51 -4.08 3.50 -24.14
N PRO A 52 -3.22 4.43 -24.56
CA PRO A 52 -1.84 4.13 -24.89
C PRO A 52 -1.16 3.29 -23.79
N ARG A 53 -0.37 2.27 -24.19
CA ARG A 53 0.28 1.32 -23.25
C ARG A 53 1.16 1.99 -22.19
N ASN A 54 1.68 3.19 -22.45
CA ASN A 54 2.47 3.95 -21.48
C ASN A 54 1.62 4.59 -20.37
N MET A 55 0.32 4.80 -20.59
CA MET A 55 -0.62 5.30 -19.58
C MET A 55 -1.16 4.19 -18.68
N VAL A 56 -1.19 2.95 -19.17
CA VAL A 56 -1.69 1.81 -18.39
C VAL A 56 -0.75 1.56 -17.20
N PRO A 57 -1.31 1.32 -15.99
CA PRO A 57 -0.52 0.95 -14.82
C PRO A 57 0.42 -0.22 -15.09
N LYS A 58 1.55 -0.22 -14.40
CA LYS A 58 2.53 -1.29 -14.47
C LYS A 58 2.73 -1.89 -13.09
N LEU A 59 2.87 -3.21 -13.08
CA LEU A 59 3.23 -3.99 -11.91
C LEU A 59 4.17 -5.11 -12.37
N LYS A 60 5.33 -5.22 -11.73
CA LYS A 60 6.38 -6.20 -12.06
C LYS A 60 6.58 -7.23 -10.97
N ASP A 61 6.40 -6.86 -9.70
CA ASP A 61 6.54 -7.76 -8.57
C ASP A 61 5.44 -8.84 -8.62
N PRO A 62 5.80 -10.13 -8.77
CA PRO A 62 4.83 -11.22 -8.78
C PRO A 62 4.13 -11.43 -7.44
N ASN A 63 4.65 -10.87 -6.34
CA ASN A 63 4.05 -10.95 -5.02
C ASN A 63 3.01 -9.85 -4.76
N MET A 64 2.87 -8.91 -5.70
CA MET A 64 1.89 -7.84 -5.65
C MET A 64 0.74 -8.11 -6.62
N TRP A 65 -0.38 -7.45 -6.38
CA TRP A 65 -1.55 -7.49 -7.24
C TRP A 65 -2.29 -6.16 -7.22
N ILE A 66 -3.09 -5.92 -8.25
CA ILE A 66 -3.93 -4.73 -8.42
C ILE A 66 -5.35 -5.15 -8.82
N ARG A 67 -6.36 -4.43 -8.34
CA ARG A 67 -7.76 -4.55 -8.72
C ARG A 67 -8.35 -3.18 -9.08
N PRO A 68 -9.02 -3.03 -10.24
CA PRO A 68 -9.15 -3.99 -11.35
C PRO A 68 -7.81 -4.53 -11.87
N SER A 69 -7.79 -5.73 -12.46
CA SER A 69 -6.54 -6.36 -12.91
C SER A 69 -5.85 -5.53 -14.01
N LEU A 70 -4.55 -5.73 -14.21
CA LEU A 70 -3.82 -5.06 -15.29
C LEU A 70 -4.46 -5.29 -16.67
N ASP A 71 -4.97 -6.49 -16.93
CA ASP A 71 -5.66 -6.81 -18.18
C ASP A 71 -6.93 -5.97 -18.33
N ALA A 72 -7.74 -5.87 -17.27
CA ALA A 72 -8.95 -5.03 -17.28
C ALA A 72 -8.60 -3.55 -17.47
N LEU A 73 -7.54 -3.06 -16.80
CA LEU A 73 -7.05 -1.69 -16.95
C LEU A 73 -6.51 -1.43 -18.35
N SER A 74 -5.91 -2.40 -19.02
CA SER A 74 -5.39 -2.26 -20.38
C SER A 74 -6.48 -2.11 -21.45
N LEU A 75 -7.71 -2.55 -21.14
CA LEU A 75 -8.88 -2.42 -21.99
C LEU A 75 -9.63 -1.10 -21.78
N MET A 76 -9.28 -0.35 -20.73
CA MET A 76 -9.90 0.93 -20.40
C MET A 76 -9.36 2.07 -21.27
N SER A 77 -10.25 3.01 -21.60
CA SER A 77 -9.87 4.28 -22.21
C SER A 77 -9.12 5.18 -21.23
N GLU A 78 -8.46 6.23 -21.73
CA GLU A 78 -7.79 7.22 -20.87
C GLU A 78 -8.74 7.82 -19.81
N THR A 79 -9.99 8.12 -20.20
CA THR A 79 -10.99 8.69 -19.29
C THR A 79 -11.40 7.74 -18.17
N GLU A 80 -11.30 6.44 -18.42
CA GLU A 80 -11.62 5.39 -17.44
C GLU A 80 -10.45 5.14 -16.50
N LEU A 81 -9.22 5.12 -17.03
CA LEU A 81 -8.01 5.07 -16.20
C LEU A 81 -7.88 6.28 -15.27
N ALA A 82 -8.44 7.43 -15.65
CA ALA A 82 -8.49 8.60 -14.77
C ALA A 82 -9.52 8.49 -13.63
N ARG A 83 -10.43 7.50 -13.67
CA ARG A 83 -11.60 7.39 -12.79
C ARG A 83 -11.90 5.93 -12.43
N VAL A 84 -10.87 5.18 -12.06
CA VAL A 84 -11.03 3.79 -11.63
C VAL A 84 -11.65 3.75 -10.25
N ASP A 85 -12.84 3.17 -10.16
CA ASP A 85 -13.56 3.04 -8.90
C ASP A 85 -13.00 1.89 -8.05
N ASN A 86 -12.96 2.10 -6.74
CA ASN A 86 -12.58 1.09 -5.74
C ASN A 86 -11.25 0.39 -6.06
N LEU A 87 -10.24 1.18 -6.44
CA LEU A 87 -8.89 0.69 -6.71
C LEU A 87 -8.33 -0.01 -5.46
N ALA A 88 -7.81 -1.22 -5.62
CA ALA A 88 -7.09 -1.91 -4.58
C ALA A 88 -5.72 -2.38 -5.08
N ILE A 89 -4.69 -2.18 -4.26
CA ILE A 89 -3.33 -2.67 -4.52
C ILE A 89 -2.93 -3.46 -3.28
N GLY A 90 -2.36 -4.64 -3.46
CA GLY A 90 -1.94 -5.47 -2.35
C GLY A 90 -0.69 -6.28 -2.62
N HIS A 91 -0.16 -6.83 -1.55
CA HIS A 91 0.93 -7.79 -1.53
C HIS A 91 0.45 -9.05 -0.80
N TYR A 92 0.63 -10.22 -1.40
CA TYR A 92 0.04 -11.47 -0.91
C TYR A 92 0.41 -11.80 0.54
N SER A 93 1.61 -11.41 0.99
CA SER A 93 2.09 -11.71 2.35
C SER A 93 1.89 -10.60 3.37
N TYR A 94 1.62 -9.35 2.96
CA TYR A 94 1.71 -8.19 3.86
C TYR A 94 0.40 -7.45 4.04
N GLY A 95 -0.49 -7.46 3.04
CA GLY A 95 -1.76 -6.77 3.13
C GLY A 95 -2.18 -6.10 1.83
N LYS A 96 -3.10 -5.13 1.95
CA LYS A 96 -3.62 -4.34 0.83
C LYS A 96 -4.00 -2.93 1.25
N ILE A 97 -4.05 -2.04 0.27
CA ILE A 97 -4.63 -0.71 0.38
C ILE A 97 -5.80 -0.64 -0.61
N THR A 98 -6.90 -0.03 -0.18
CA THR A 98 -8.07 0.21 -1.02
C THR A 98 -8.42 1.70 -1.00
N TRP A 99 -8.51 2.29 -2.18
CA TRP A 99 -8.92 3.67 -2.39
C TRP A 99 -10.40 3.68 -2.80
N PRO A 100 -11.32 3.98 -1.86
CA PRO A 100 -12.74 4.08 -2.20
C PRO A 100 -12.98 5.27 -3.14
N GLY A 101 -13.83 5.06 -4.14
CA GLY A 101 -14.17 6.07 -5.14
C GLY A 101 -13.21 6.17 -6.33
N LEU A 102 -13.40 7.21 -7.14
CA LEU A 102 -12.80 7.34 -8.48
C LEU A 102 -11.36 7.82 -8.46
N THR A 103 -10.40 6.92 -8.71
CA THR A 103 -8.97 7.17 -8.60
C THR A 103 -8.28 7.21 -9.96
N ASP A 104 -7.39 8.20 -10.15
CA ASP A 104 -6.57 8.30 -11.37
C ASP A 104 -5.36 7.38 -11.24
N VAL A 105 -5.25 6.41 -12.14
CA VAL A 105 -4.15 5.43 -12.18
C VAL A 105 -3.25 5.60 -13.41
N ARG A 106 -3.44 6.64 -14.21
CA ARG A 106 -2.62 6.82 -15.42
C ARG A 106 -1.15 6.98 -15.04
N TYR A 107 -0.27 6.34 -15.82
CA TYR A 107 1.18 6.33 -15.62
C TYR A 107 1.65 5.75 -14.28
N LEU A 108 0.79 5.05 -13.54
CA LEU A 108 1.12 4.50 -12.24
C LEU A 108 2.09 3.33 -12.37
N SER A 109 3.26 3.45 -11.75
CA SER A 109 4.14 2.31 -11.49
C SER A 109 3.90 1.83 -10.08
N VAL A 110 3.21 0.70 -9.93
CA VAL A 110 2.78 0.19 -8.61
C VAL A 110 4.00 -0.13 -7.75
N ASP A 111 5.03 -0.76 -8.34
CA ASP A 111 6.25 -1.17 -7.65
C ASP A 111 7.04 0.01 -7.07
N ASP A 112 7.03 1.15 -7.78
CA ASP A 112 7.77 2.35 -7.37
C ASP A 112 6.96 3.21 -6.39
N THR A 113 5.62 3.07 -6.42
CA THR A 113 4.73 3.94 -5.65
C THR A 113 4.35 3.33 -4.30
N VAL A 114 4.17 2.01 -4.22
CA VAL A 114 3.69 1.34 -3.01
C VAL A 114 4.69 0.29 -2.57
N GLN A 115 5.16 0.42 -1.33
CA GLN A 115 6.05 -0.56 -0.71
C GLN A 115 5.37 -1.18 0.50
N PHE A 116 5.21 -2.49 0.48
CA PHE A 116 4.76 -3.26 1.63
C PHE A 116 5.96 -3.82 2.39
N VAL A 117 5.92 -3.71 3.71
CA VAL A 117 6.89 -4.30 4.65
C VAL A 117 6.09 -4.97 5.76
N LEU A 118 6.72 -5.89 6.50
CA LEU A 118 6.06 -6.54 7.63
C LEU A 118 5.51 -5.49 8.62
N GLY A 119 4.18 -5.44 8.75
CA GLY A 119 3.47 -4.51 9.63
C GLY A 119 3.52 -3.04 9.22
N LYS A 120 3.97 -2.72 8.00
CA LYS A 120 4.04 -1.34 7.50
C LYS A 120 3.74 -1.27 6.01
N VAL A 121 3.26 -0.10 5.59
CA VAL A 121 3.15 0.24 4.17
C VAL A 121 3.58 1.68 3.97
N ALA A 122 4.32 1.92 2.90
CA ALA A 122 4.69 3.26 2.46
C ALA A 122 4.09 3.50 1.07
N VAL A 123 3.49 4.66 0.89
CA VAL A 123 2.98 5.13 -0.40
C VAL A 123 3.75 6.42 -0.72
N PHE A 124 4.45 6.43 -1.85
CA PHE A 124 5.48 7.38 -2.25
C PHE A 124 6.78 7.26 -1.44
N LEU A 125 7.83 6.78 -2.10
CA LEU A 125 9.18 6.69 -1.52
C LEU A 125 9.90 8.04 -1.51
N ASP A 126 9.50 8.96 -2.39
CA ASP A 126 10.05 10.31 -2.53
C ASP A 126 8.89 11.32 -2.58
N ASP A 127 9.09 12.47 -1.93
CA ASP A 127 8.15 13.59 -1.96
C ASP A 127 8.04 14.20 -3.37
N SER A 128 9.09 14.08 -4.19
CA SER A 128 9.11 14.58 -5.58
C SER A 128 8.05 13.92 -6.48
N VAL A 129 7.66 12.68 -6.17
CA VAL A 129 6.66 11.91 -6.92
C VAL A 129 5.27 11.96 -6.27
N ARG A 130 5.12 12.61 -5.10
CA ARG A 130 3.84 12.71 -4.40
C ARG A 130 2.94 13.75 -5.12
N PRO A 131 1.77 13.35 -5.64
CA PRO A 131 0.83 14.29 -6.22
C PRO A 131 0.16 15.15 -5.14
N PRO A 132 -0.44 16.30 -5.49
CA PRO A 132 -1.26 17.08 -4.57
C PRO A 132 -2.36 16.26 -3.88
N VAL A 133 -2.73 16.64 -2.66
CA VAL A 133 -3.82 15.98 -1.91
C VAL A 133 -5.10 15.95 -2.75
N GLY A 134 -5.74 14.78 -2.79
CA GLY A 134 -6.92 14.47 -3.61
C GLY A 134 -6.62 13.95 -5.02
N LYS A 135 -5.37 14.02 -5.49
CA LYS A 135 -4.96 13.54 -6.83
C LYS A 135 -4.24 12.20 -6.77
N GLY A 136 -4.44 11.37 -7.79
CA GLY A 136 -3.85 10.03 -7.87
C GLY A 136 -4.11 9.24 -6.59
N LEU A 137 -3.07 8.61 -6.06
CA LEU A 137 -3.14 7.83 -4.81
C LEU A 137 -3.05 8.68 -3.53
N ASN A 138 -2.75 9.99 -3.61
CA ASN A 138 -2.66 10.85 -2.42
C ASN A 138 -4.05 11.32 -1.96
N ARG A 139 -4.85 10.40 -1.43
CA ARG A 139 -6.27 10.61 -1.09
C ARG A 139 -6.70 9.62 0.00
N PRO A 140 -7.94 9.71 0.51
CA PRO A 140 -8.39 8.79 1.54
C PRO A 140 -8.31 7.34 1.09
N ALA A 141 -7.82 6.46 1.97
CA ALA A 141 -7.63 5.05 1.70
C ALA A 141 -7.86 4.22 2.95
N VAL A 142 -8.29 2.98 2.75
CA VAL A 142 -8.39 1.96 3.79
C VAL A 142 -7.20 1.02 3.63
N VAL A 143 -6.40 0.93 4.70
CA VAL A 143 -5.23 0.06 4.77
C VAL A 143 -5.60 -1.18 5.58
N GLU A 144 -5.20 -2.34 5.09
CA GLU A 144 -5.36 -3.65 5.72
C GLU A 144 -4.00 -4.35 5.73
N LEU A 145 -3.38 -4.51 6.90
CA LEU A 145 -2.07 -5.15 7.05
C LEU A 145 -2.19 -6.48 7.80
N TYR A 146 -1.49 -7.50 7.33
CA TYR A 146 -1.40 -8.81 7.98
C TYR A 146 -0.37 -8.76 9.11
N VAL A 147 -0.84 -8.57 10.33
CA VAL A 147 -0.03 -8.38 11.54
C VAL A 147 -0.44 -9.39 12.61
N LYS A 148 0.35 -10.45 12.74
CA LYS A 148 0.14 -11.51 13.72
C LYS A 148 1.03 -11.30 14.96
N PRO A 149 0.48 -11.47 16.18
CA PRO A 149 1.27 -11.53 17.41
C PRO A 149 2.29 -12.66 17.37
N LYS A 150 3.52 -12.40 17.85
CA LYS A 150 4.56 -13.46 18.00
C LYS A 150 4.08 -14.61 18.90
N ASN A 151 3.32 -14.31 19.94
CA ASN A 151 2.76 -15.31 20.85
C ASN A 151 1.23 -15.33 20.77
N MET A 152 0.70 -16.15 19.87
CA MET A 152 -0.75 -16.31 19.66
C MET A 152 -1.49 -16.81 20.91
N LYS A 153 -0.86 -17.64 21.76
CA LYS A 153 -1.51 -18.12 22.99
C LYS A 153 -1.78 -16.97 23.95
N ARG A 154 -0.77 -16.12 24.18
CA ARG A 154 -0.91 -14.91 25.02
C ARG A 154 -1.88 -13.90 24.41
N ALA A 155 -1.84 -13.73 23.09
CA ALA A 155 -2.76 -12.83 22.40
C ALA A 155 -4.23 -13.24 22.56
N ARG A 156 -4.53 -14.54 22.51
CA ARG A 156 -5.88 -15.05 22.76
C ARG A 156 -6.34 -14.90 24.20
N GLN A 157 -5.41 -14.93 25.17
CA GLN A 157 -5.73 -14.71 26.58
C GLN A 157 -6.00 -13.23 26.89
N GLN A 158 -5.36 -12.31 26.16
CA GLN A 158 -5.46 -10.86 26.40
C GLN A 158 -5.62 -10.08 25.09
N PRO A 159 -6.69 -10.32 24.32
CA PRO A 159 -6.87 -9.71 22.99
C PRO A 159 -6.96 -8.18 23.07
N GLU A 160 -7.64 -7.66 24.09
CA GLU A 160 -7.82 -6.22 24.32
C GLU A 160 -6.51 -5.44 24.40
N LYS A 161 -5.45 -6.04 24.97
CA LYS A 161 -4.14 -5.39 25.04
C LYS A 161 -3.56 -5.13 23.65
N TYR A 162 -3.74 -6.08 22.73
CA TYR A 162 -3.24 -5.93 21.36
C TYR A 162 -4.12 -4.97 20.55
N ILE A 163 -5.45 -5.05 20.71
CA ILE A 163 -6.38 -4.12 20.07
C ILE A 163 -6.08 -2.67 20.50
N ASN A 164 -5.89 -2.43 21.80
CA ASN A 164 -5.54 -1.11 22.33
C ASN A 164 -4.20 -0.62 21.80
N ARG A 165 -3.19 -1.51 21.68
CA ARG A 165 -1.90 -1.17 21.07
C ARG A 165 -2.06 -0.78 19.60
N MET A 166 -2.84 -1.52 18.81
CA MET A 166 -3.08 -1.18 17.40
C MET A 166 -3.85 0.14 17.26
N ARG A 167 -4.77 0.43 18.20
CA ARG A 167 -5.46 1.72 18.26
C ARG A 167 -4.49 2.87 18.49
N GLN A 168 -3.63 2.78 19.51
CA GLN A 168 -2.60 3.78 19.80
C GLN A 168 -1.67 4.01 18.61
N LEU A 169 -1.17 2.93 18.00
CA LEU A 169 -0.33 3.04 16.80
C LEU A 169 -1.06 3.70 15.62
N THR A 170 -2.38 3.54 15.52
CA THR A 170 -3.16 4.19 14.46
C THR A 170 -3.29 5.69 14.73
N GLU A 171 -3.51 6.09 16.00
CA GLU A 171 -3.58 7.48 16.42
C GLU A 171 -2.23 8.20 16.22
N ASP A 172 -1.11 7.53 16.52
CA ASP A 172 0.25 8.06 16.28
C ASP A 172 0.53 8.31 14.79
N LEU A 173 -0.18 7.61 13.89
CA LEU A 173 -0.09 7.77 12.45
C LEU A 173 -1.09 8.81 11.89
N ASP A 174 -1.79 9.54 12.75
CA ASP A 174 -2.87 10.47 12.36
C ASP A 174 -3.94 9.79 11.49
N ALA A 175 -4.27 8.54 11.85
CA ALA A 175 -5.19 7.69 11.12
C ALA A 175 -6.39 7.29 11.98
N THR A 176 -7.46 6.81 11.34
CA THR A 176 -8.65 6.32 12.03
C THR A 176 -8.60 4.80 12.18
N PHE A 177 -8.55 4.30 13.41
CA PHE A 177 -8.62 2.86 13.68
C PHE A 177 -9.98 2.29 13.26
N LEU A 178 -9.97 1.16 12.54
CA LEU A 178 -11.20 0.46 12.14
C LEU A 178 -11.37 -0.84 12.93
N SER A 179 -10.39 -1.75 12.83
CA SER A 179 -10.48 -3.06 13.50
C SER A 179 -9.13 -3.76 13.61
N TYR A 180 -9.03 -4.69 14.56
CA TYR A 180 -7.93 -5.65 14.66
C TYR A 180 -8.44 -6.99 15.18
N ASP A 181 -8.13 -8.08 14.50
CA ASP A 181 -8.61 -9.44 14.80
C ASP A 181 -7.47 -10.42 15.16
N LEU A 182 -6.34 -9.92 15.66
CA LEU A 182 -5.10 -10.66 15.95
C LEU A 182 -4.40 -11.25 14.70
N GLU A 183 -4.92 -10.97 13.51
CA GLU A 183 -4.31 -11.38 12.24
C GLU A 183 -4.16 -10.20 11.28
N THR A 184 -5.13 -9.29 11.30
CA THR A 184 -5.30 -8.23 10.33
C THR A 184 -5.60 -6.91 11.04
N TRP A 185 -4.77 -5.90 10.80
CA TRP A 185 -4.96 -4.54 11.27
C TRP A 185 -5.53 -3.67 10.17
N ARG A 186 -6.71 -3.09 10.42
CA ARG A 186 -7.42 -2.22 9.49
C ARG A 186 -7.53 -0.80 10.06
N PHE A 187 -7.16 0.16 9.23
CA PHE A 187 -7.28 1.59 9.55
C PHE A 187 -7.54 2.40 8.28
N LYS A 188 -8.07 3.61 8.44
CA LYS A 188 -8.31 4.56 7.37
C LYS A 188 -7.34 5.73 7.51
N VAL A 189 -6.71 6.10 6.41
CA VAL A 189 -5.92 7.33 6.27
C VAL A 189 -6.70 8.32 5.41
N ASP A 190 -6.60 9.61 5.70
CA ASP A 190 -7.26 10.65 4.89
C ASP A 190 -6.40 11.09 3.70
N ASN A 191 -5.08 10.96 3.80
CA ASN A 191 -4.14 11.17 2.72
C ASN A 191 -2.78 10.51 3.07
N PHE A 192 -1.82 10.60 2.15
CA PHE A 192 -0.45 10.10 2.34
C PHE A 192 0.55 11.27 2.37
N ALA A 193 0.13 12.42 2.89
CA ALA A 193 1.05 13.52 3.14
C ALA A 193 2.07 13.10 4.21
N ARG A 194 3.23 13.78 4.19
CA ARG A 194 4.20 13.63 5.27
C ARG A 194 3.50 14.01 6.57
N GLY A 195 3.47 13.08 7.53
CA GLY A 195 3.04 13.39 8.89
C GLY A 195 3.90 14.52 9.46
N PRO A 196 3.47 15.18 10.55
CA PRO A 196 4.20 16.29 11.15
C PRO A 196 5.53 15.83 11.78
N GLU A 197 6.56 15.64 10.95
CA GLU A 197 7.95 15.55 11.39
C GLU A 197 8.65 16.85 10.98
N ASP A 198 8.34 17.91 11.75
CA ASP A 198 9.17 19.11 12.06
C ASP A 198 8.27 20.22 12.66
N GLY A 199 7.56 19.90 13.75
CA GLY A 199 7.05 20.92 14.66
C GLY A 199 8.07 21.14 15.78
N PRO A 200 8.32 22.38 16.25
CA PRO A 200 9.23 22.60 17.36
C PRO A 200 8.79 21.77 18.57
N PRO A 201 9.72 21.33 19.43
CA PRO A 201 9.38 20.57 20.63
C PRO A 201 8.30 21.33 21.39
N ARG A 202 7.20 20.64 21.69
CA ARG A 202 6.15 21.21 22.54
C ARG A 202 6.80 21.56 23.88
N GLN A 203 6.80 22.85 24.20
CA GLN A 203 7.26 23.42 25.47
C GLN A 203 6.33 23.00 26.62
#